data_AF-A0A4Q3C976-F1
#
_entry.id   AF-A0A4Q3C976-F1
#
_cell.length_a   1.000
_cell.length_b   1.000
_cell.length_c   1.000
_cell.angle_alpha   90.00
_cell.angle_beta   90.00
_cell.angle_gamma   90.00
#
_symmetry.space_group_name_H-M   'P 1'
#
loop_
_entity.id
_entity.type
_entity.pdbx_description
1 polymer ?
#
loop_
_entity_poly.entity_id
_entity_poly.type
_entity_poly.pdbx_seq_one_letter_code
_entity_poly.pdbx_strand_id
1 'polypeptide(L)'
;MPSTLPYPALHATHGGIWIASPDGEVRGIGRSEAAARSAETPMIVLNAAVTATRLGIAEFSGLDLLELFAFVHPARFAVPTPAGLARALGLEPPVDDARAPAFLIDAANALLARMAEPEGWEERQGAWNSAQSLGRLGWPWTRPSDWAL
;
A
#
# COMPACT_ATOMS: atom_id res chain seq x y z
N MET A 1 -5.02 -13.87 13.28
CA MET A 1 -3.62 -13.72 12.81
C MET A 1 -3.60 -12.48 11.94
N PRO A 2 -2.75 -11.46 12.18
CA PRO A 2 -2.64 -10.35 11.24
C PRO A 2 -2.20 -10.92 9.89
N SER A 3 -2.98 -10.68 8.84
CA SER A 3 -2.65 -11.10 7.49
C SER A 3 -1.50 -10.24 6.97
N THR A 4 -0.26 -10.73 7.11
CA THR A 4 0.89 -10.07 6.51
C THR A 4 0.82 -10.25 5.00
N LEU A 5 0.81 -9.14 4.26
CA LEU A 5 0.85 -9.19 2.81
C LEU A 5 2.18 -9.81 2.34
N PRO A 6 2.18 -10.83 1.46
CA PRO A 6 3.40 -11.45 0.96
C PRO A 6 4.05 -10.63 -0.17
N TYR A 7 3.89 -9.30 -0.16
CA TYR A 7 4.34 -8.40 -1.21
C TYR A 7 5.41 -7.45 -0.68
N PRO A 8 6.48 -7.20 -1.45
CA PRO A 8 7.45 -6.19 -1.08
C PRO A 8 6.83 -4.79 -1.18
N ALA A 9 7.43 -3.83 -0.49
CA ALA A 9 7.06 -2.42 -0.59
C ALA A 9 8.16 -1.62 -1.28
N LEU A 10 7.78 -0.62 -2.07
CA LEU A 10 8.71 0.25 -2.79
C LEU A 10 8.47 1.72 -2.40
N HIS A 11 9.57 2.43 -2.10
CA HIS A 11 9.58 3.87 -1.95
C HIS A 11 10.62 4.47 -2.89
N ALA A 12 10.16 5.20 -3.90
CA ALA A 12 11.02 5.97 -4.79
C ALA A 12 10.92 7.45 -4.44
N THR A 13 12.02 8.17 -4.31
CA THR A 13 12.08 9.64 -4.19
C THR A 13 13.06 10.22 -5.21
N HIS A 14 13.33 11.53 -5.15
CA HIS A 14 14.42 12.11 -5.95
C HIS A 14 15.81 11.74 -5.40
N GLY A 15 15.90 11.41 -4.11
CA GLY A 15 17.16 11.11 -3.41
C GLY A 15 17.56 9.64 -3.45
N GLY A 16 16.65 8.74 -3.78
CA GLY A 16 16.93 7.30 -3.87
C GLY A 16 15.69 6.46 -4.07
N ILE A 17 15.89 5.15 -4.19
CA ILE A 17 14.83 4.15 -4.29
C ILE A 17 15.16 3.03 -3.33
N TRP A 18 14.19 2.64 -2.51
CA TRP A 18 14.34 1.58 -1.52
C TRP A 18 13.21 0.57 -1.66
N ILE A 19 13.54 -0.68 -1.39
CA ILE A 19 12.59 -1.79 -1.36
C ILE A 19 12.67 -2.47 0.02
N ALA A 20 11.52 -2.79 0.59
CA ALA A 20 11.41 -3.70 1.72
C ALA A 20 10.85 -5.04 1.24
N SER A 21 11.46 -6.13 1.65
CA SER A 21 10.85 -7.46 1.53
C SER A 21 9.73 -7.64 2.57
N PRO A 22 8.82 -8.62 2.40
CA PRO A 22 7.74 -8.89 3.36
C PRO A 22 8.22 -9.20 4.79
N ASP A 23 9.44 -9.72 4.94
CA ASP A 23 10.10 -9.99 6.22
C ASP A 23 10.85 -8.77 6.81
N GLY A 24 10.79 -7.63 6.13
CA GLY A 24 11.25 -6.34 6.66
C GLY A 24 12.71 -5.99 6.34
N GLU A 25 13.42 -6.78 5.54
CA GLU A 25 14.74 -6.40 5.06
C GLU A 25 14.63 -5.21 4.10
N VAL A 26 15.35 -4.12 4.39
CA VAL A 26 15.33 -2.92 3.56
C VAL A 26 16.67 -2.67 2.91
N ARG A 27 16.66 -2.39 1.61
CA ARG A 27 17.85 -2.01 0.85
C ARG A 27 17.56 -0.98 -0.22
N GLY A 28 18.58 -0.18 -0.55
CA GLY A 28 18.55 0.72 -1.69
C GLY A 28 18.71 -0.04 -3.01
N ILE A 29 18.00 0.39 -4.05
CA ILE A 29 18.03 -0.22 -5.39
C ILE A 29 18.11 0.83 -6.49
N GLY A 30 18.54 0.40 -7.68
CA GLY A 30 18.55 1.24 -8.87
C GLY A 30 17.17 1.33 -9.54
N ARG A 31 16.96 2.38 -10.34
CA ARG A 31 15.71 2.59 -11.09
C ARG A 31 15.35 1.42 -12.00
N SER A 32 16.33 0.89 -12.75
CA SER A 32 16.12 -0.24 -13.65
C SER A 32 15.72 -1.52 -12.91
N GLU A 33 16.32 -1.78 -11.75
CA GLU A 33 15.93 -2.91 -10.90
C GLU A 33 14.51 -2.73 -10.35
N ALA A 34 14.17 -1.53 -9.89
CA ALA A 34 12.84 -1.22 -9.38
C ALA A 34 11.75 -1.42 -10.46
N ALA A 35 12.02 -0.95 -11.68
CA ALA A 35 11.12 -1.12 -12.82
C ALA A 35 10.95 -2.60 -13.19
N ALA A 36 12.04 -3.37 -13.28
CA ALA A 36 11.98 -4.80 -13.56
C ALA A 36 11.15 -5.56 -12.51
N ARG A 37 11.41 -5.31 -11.23
CA ARG A 37 10.64 -5.92 -10.13
C ARG A 37 9.17 -5.57 -10.18
N SER A 38 8.82 -4.32 -10.54
CA SER A 38 7.42 -3.88 -10.60
C SER A 38 6.63 -4.56 -11.72
N ALA A 39 7.32 -5.07 -12.74
CA ALA A 39 6.70 -5.83 -13.82
C ALA A 39 6.47 -7.30 -13.46
N GLU A 40 7.24 -7.84 -12.50
CA GLU A 40 7.20 -9.26 -12.12
C GLU A 40 6.27 -9.53 -10.94
N THR A 41 6.29 -8.66 -9.93
CA THR A 41 5.60 -8.87 -8.65
C THR A 41 4.86 -7.61 -8.22
N PRO A 42 3.56 -7.70 -7.86
CA PRO A 42 2.85 -6.58 -7.25
C PRO A 42 3.59 -6.07 -6.01
N MET A 43 3.67 -4.74 -5.86
CA MET A 43 4.36 -4.12 -4.74
C MET A 43 3.45 -3.12 -4.02
N ILE A 44 3.62 -3.03 -2.70
CA ILE A 44 2.99 -2.01 -1.88
C ILE A 44 3.68 -0.67 -2.14
N VAL A 45 2.88 0.34 -2.48
CA VAL A 45 3.37 1.69 -2.77
C VAL A 45 2.48 2.73 -2.13
N LEU A 46 3.02 3.94 -2.01
CA LEU A 46 2.23 5.12 -1.66
C LEU A 46 2.19 6.04 -2.88
N ASN A 47 1.02 6.18 -3.50
CA ASN A 47 0.83 6.90 -4.76
C ASN A 47 1.53 6.21 -5.94
N ALA A 48 0.80 5.30 -6.60
CA ALA A 48 1.27 4.54 -7.75
C ALA A 48 1.66 5.44 -8.94
N ALA A 49 0.90 6.52 -9.20
CA ALA A 49 1.18 7.45 -10.29
C ALA A 49 2.50 8.22 -10.09
N VAL A 50 2.75 8.72 -8.87
CA VAL A 50 4.03 9.38 -8.52
C VAL A 50 5.17 8.38 -8.58
N THR A 51 4.94 7.14 -8.12
CA THR A 51 5.94 6.07 -8.19
C THR A 51 6.30 5.73 -9.65
N ALA A 52 5.30 5.55 -10.52
CA ALA A 52 5.49 5.31 -11.96
C ALA A 52 6.35 6.41 -12.60
N THR A 53 6.00 7.66 -12.31
CA THR A 53 6.73 8.85 -12.79
C THR A 53 8.20 8.82 -12.34
N ARG A 54 8.47 8.50 -11.07
CA ARG A 54 9.84 8.44 -10.52
C ARG A 54 10.67 7.29 -11.11
N LEU A 55 10.00 6.21 -11.50
CA LEU A 55 10.64 5.07 -12.17
C LEU A 55 10.76 5.24 -13.69
N GLY A 56 10.07 6.20 -14.28
CA GLY A 56 10.05 6.41 -15.73
C GLY A 56 9.28 5.32 -16.48
N ILE A 57 8.27 4.71 -15.85
CA ILE A 57 7.38 3.71 -16.45
C ILE A 57 5.99 4.31 -16.69
N ALA A 58 5.23 3.75 -17.64
CA ALA A 58 3.93 4.29 -18.03
C ALA A 58 2.88 4.20 -16.91
N GLU A 59 2.83 3.07 -16.22
CA GLU A 59 1.89 2.81 -15.13
C GLU A 59 2.54 1.86 -14.12
N PHE A 60 2.15 1.99 -12.85
CA PHE A 60 2.57 1.09 -11.79
C PHE A 60 1.38 0.24 -11.35
N SER A 61 1.36 -1.03 -11.74
CA SER A 61 0.35 -1.99 -11.27
C SER A 61 0.76 -2.49 -9.88
N GLY A 62 0.41 -1.71 -8.85
CA GLY A 62 0.80 -1.97 -7.46
C GLY A 62 -0.35 -1.76 -6.48
N LEU A 63 -0.11 -2.16 -5.23
CA LEU A 63 -1.04 -2.02 -4.13
C LEU A 63 -0.88 -0.62 -3.52
N ASP A 64 -1.68 0.36 -3.99
CA ASP A 64 -1.58 1.74 -3.54
C ASP A 64 -2.28 1.96 -2.20
N LEU A 65 -1.52 2.37 -1.18
CA LEU A 65 -2.02 2.64 0.15
C LEU A 65 -2.98 3.83 0.23
N LEU A 66 -2.92 4.80 -0.71
CA LEU A 66 -3.89 5.89 -0.72
C LEU A 66 -5.27 5.39 -1.12
N GLU A 67 -5.33 4.42 -2.02
CA GLU A 67 -6.58 3.79 -2.45
C GLU A 67 -7.15 2.92 -1.34
N LEU A 68 -6.31 2.10 -0.69
CA LEU A 68 -6.74 1.32 0.47
C LEU A 68 -7.18 2.23 1.62
N PHE A 69 -6.43 3.29 1.92
CA PHE A 69 -6.81 4.26 2.95
C PHE A 69 -8.18 4.88 2.66
N ALA A 70 -8.40 5.36 1.43
CA ALA A 70 -9.68 5.95 1.03
C ALA A 70 -10.85 4.96 1.14
N PHE A 71 -10.60 3.67 0.91
CA PHE A 71 -11.58 2.62 1.09
C PHE A 71 -11.89 2.36 2.58
N VAL A 72 -10.87 2.21 3.42
CA VAL A 72 -11.04 1.91 4.86
C VAL A 72 -11.61 3.11 5.63
N HIS A 73 -11.23 4.32 5.23
CA HIS A 73 -11.55 5.58 5.87
C HIS A 73 -12.22 6.55 4.88
N PRO A 74 -13.46 6.27 4.45
CA PRO A 74 -14.15 7.13 3.50
C PRO A 74 -14.31 8.55 4.05
N ALA A 75 -14.21 9.53 3.15
CA ALA A 75 -14.26 10.97 3.48
C ALA A 75 -13.18 11.48 4.45
N ARG A 76 -12.11 10.71 4.69
CA ARG A 76 -10.91 11.18 5.42
C ARG A 76 -9.78 11.48 4.44
N PHE A 77 -8.98 12.50 4.78
CA PHE A 77 -7.83 12.90 3.99
C PHE A 77 -6.53 12.47 4.67
N ALA A 78 -5.59 11.95 3.89
CA ALA A 78 -4.21 11.73 4.29
C ALA A 78 -3.27 12.50 3.35
N VAL A 79 -2.25 13.14 3.92
CA VAL A 79 -1.19 13.74 3.10
C VAL A 79 -0.44 12.60 2.41
N PRO A 80 -0.19 12.64 1.08
CA PRO A 80 0.34 11.52 0.30
C PRO A 80 1.87 11.37 0.47
N THR A 81 2.30 11.25 1.72
CA THR A 81 3.69 11.01 2.13
C THR A 81 3.69 9.98 3.26
N PRO A 82 4.79 9.23 3.47
CA PRO A 82 4.84 8.25 4.55
C PRO A 82 4.50 8.86 5.93
N ALA A 83 5.11 10.00 6.28
CA ALA A 83 4.79 10.72 7.51
C ALA A 83 3.33 11.22 7.57
N GLY A 84 2.79 11.66 6.42
CA GLY A 84 1.40 12.08 6.29
C GLY A 84 0.40 10.96 6.55
N LEU A 85 0.66 9.77 5.99
CA LEU A 85 -0.13 8.57 6.21
C LEU A 85 0.02 8.06 7.65
N ALA A 86 1.23 8.07 8.21
CA ALA A 86 1.49 7.69 9.60
C ALA A 86 0.62 8.48 10.56
N ARG A 87 0.59 9.81 10.40
CA ARG A 87 -0.28 10.70 11.20
C ARG A 87 -1.77 10.38 11.03
N ALA A 88 -2.21 10.04 9.82
CA ALA A 88 -3.62 9.72 9.56
C ALA A 88 -4.04 8.39 10.21
N LEU A 89 -3.11 7.44 10.32
CA LEU A 89 -3.29 6.12 10.93
C LEU A 89 -2.95 6.07 12.43
N GLY A 90 -2.36 7.13 12.99
CA GLY A 90 -1.87 7.13 14.37
C GLY A 90 -0.64 6.22 14.58
N LEU A 91 0.17 6.02 13.54
CA LEU A 91 1.41 5.25 13.57
C LEU A 91 2.63 6.15 13.74
N GLU A 92 3.74 5.58 14.20
CA GLU A 92 5.03 6.26 14.21
C GLU A 92 5.53 6.46 12.76
N PRO A 93 5.90 7.69 12.35
CA PRO A 93 6.43 7.92 11.01
C PRO A 93 7.80 7.25 10.82
N PRO A 94 8.17 6.87 9.57
CA PRO A 94 9.52 6.42 9.29
C PRO A 94 10.52 7.55 9.56
N VAL A 95 11.66 7.19 10.15
CA VAL A 95 12.71 8.14 10.53
C VAL A 95 13.43 8.77 9.32
N ASP A 96 13.42 8.10 8.17
CA ASP A 96 14.00 8.54 6.91
C ASP A 96 13.35 7.85 5.70
N ASP A 97 13.71 8.28 4.49
CA ASP A 97 13.23 7.69 3.23
C ASP A 97 13.61 6.20 3.10
N ALA A 98 14.76 5.80 3.65
CA ALA A 98 15.22 4.42 3.59
C ALA A 98 14.36 3.49 4.44
N ARG A 99 13.71 3.98 5.50
CA ARG A 99 12.76 3.21 6.31
C ARG A 99 11.31 3.29 5.82
N ALA A 100 11.01 4.16 4.87
CA ALA A 100 9.66 4.30 4.35
C ALA A 100 9.06 2.98 3.81
N PRO A 101 9.75 2.12 3.03
CA PRO A 101 9.16 0.88 2.53
C PRO A 101 8.69 -0.07 3.65
N ALA A 102 9.48 -0.23 4.72
CA ALA A 102 9.06 -1.05 5.87
C ALA A 102 7.80 -0.47 6.52
N PHE A 103 7.77 0.85 6.71
CA PHE A 103 6.57 1.54 7.20
C PHE A 103 5.35 1.33 6.28
N LEU A 104 5.52 1.27 4.96
CA LEU A 104 4.39 1.01 4.04
C LEU A 104 3.78 -0.38 4.28
N ILE A 105 4.59 -1.39 4.61
CA ILE A 105 4.11 -2.73 4.99
C ILE A 105 3.29 -2.64 6.29
N ASP A 106 3.80 -1.94 7.30
CA ASP A 106 3.10 -1.75 8.58
C ASP A 106 1.77 -1.00 8.39
N ALA A 107 1.75 0.05 7.56
CA ALA A 107 0.55 0.79 7.23
C ALA A 107 -0.48 -0.07 6.49
N ALA A 108 -0.04 -0.92 5.56
CA ALA A 108 -0.91 -1.89 4.88
C ALA A 108 -1.55 -2.85 5.88
N ASN A 109 -0.75 -3.40 6.79
CA ASN A 109 -1.21 -4.32 7.82
C ASN A 109 -2.20 -3.65 8.77
N ALA A 110 -1.97 -2.39 9.16
CA ALA A 110 -2.88 -1.63 10.01
C ALA A 110 -4.25 -1.39 9.34
N LEU A 111 -4.24 -1.02 8.06
CA LEU A 111 -5.46 -0.85 7.26
C LEU A 111 -6.23 -2.17 7.11
N LEU A 112 -5.52 -3.28 6.86
CA LEU A 112 -6.11 -4.61 6.74
C LEU A 112 -6.69 -5.11 8.06
N ALA A 113 -5.97 -4.93 9.17
CA ALA A 113 -6.46 -5.27 10.50
C ALA A 113 -7.75 -4.51 10.84
N ARG A 114 -7.80 -3.22 10.49
CA ARG A 114 -8.98 -2.37 10.68
C ARG A 114 -10.21 -2.84 9.89
N MET A 115 -10.02 -3.53 8.76
CA MET A 115 -11.10 -4.17 8.00
C MET A 115 -11.53 -5.52 8.61
N ALA A 116 -10.59 -6.23 9.25
CA ALA A 116 -10.80 -7.53 9.87
C ALA A 116 -11.50 -7.46 11.24
N GLU A 117 -11.68 -6.25 11.80
CA GLU A 117 -12.41 -5.96 13.04
C GLU A 117 -13.76 -5.28 12.70
N PRO A 118 -14.85 -6.04 12.49
CA PRO A 118 -16.17 -5.49 12.14
C PRO A 118 -16.76 -4.62 13.24
N GLU A 119 -16.46 -4.98 14.48
CA GLU A 119 -16.97 -4.36 15.68
C GLU A 119 -16.23 -3.02 15.88
N GLY A 120 -16.94 -1.90 15.67
CA GLY A 120 -16.34 -0.56 15.72
C GLY A 120 -15.93 0.02 14.37
N TRP A 121 -16.13 -0.70 13.26
CA TRP A 121 -16.03 -0.11 11.91
C TRP A 121 -17.34 0.56 11.49
N GLU A 122 -17.60 1.76 12.01
CA GLU A 122 -18.82 2.52 11.69
C GLU A 122 -18.97 2.75 10.18
N GLU A 123 -17.86 2.95 9.48
CA GLU A 123 -17.82 3.22 8.04
C GLU A 123 -18.12 1.98 7.16
N ARG A 124 -18.18 0.78 7.77
CA ARG A 124 -18.43 -0.50 7.09
C ARG A 124 -19.77 -0.56 6.35
N GLN A 125 -20.81 0.08 6.89
CA GLN A 125 -22.17 0.01 6.32
C GLN A 125 -22.26 0.63 4.91
N GLY A 126 -21.32 1.54 4.54
CA GLY A 126 -21.20 2.10 3.19
C GLY A 126 -20.13 1.43 2.31
N ALA A 127 -19.14 0.76 2.91
CA ALA A 127 -17.98 0.20 2.20
C ALA A 127 -18.31 -1.02 1.32
N TRP A 128 -19.35 -1.78 1.65
CA TRP A 128 -19.72 -3.01 0.94
C TRP A 128 -20.09 -2.78 -0.53
N ASN A 129 -20.66 -1.61 -0.86
CA ASN A 129 -20.97 -1.23 -2.24
C ASN A 129 -19.73 -0.78 -3.04
N SER A 130 -18.59 -0.54 -2.39
CA SER A 130 -17.35 -0.04 -3.02
C SER A 130 -16.23 -1.09 -3.12
N ALA A 131 -16.40 -2.30 -2.58
CA ALA A 131 -15.38 -3.36 -2.59
C ALA A 131 -14.98 -3.81 -4.01
N GLN A 132 -15.89 -3.68 -4.99
CA GLN A 132 -15.59 -3.92 -6.41
C GLN A 132 -14.57 -2.92 -6.99
N SER A 133 -14.42 -1.73 -6.39
CA SER A 133 -13.43 -0.74 -6.85
C SER A 133 -12.01 -1.16 -6.48
N LEU A 134 -11.79 -1.81 -5.33
CA LEU A 134 -10.47 -2.33 -4.96
C LEU A 134 -9.99 -3.47 -5.88
N GLY A 135 -10.92 -4.25 -6.46
CA GLY A 135 -10.55 -5.29 -7.42
C GLY A 135 -10.16 -4.82 -8.80
N ARG A 136 -10.57 -3.61 -9.17
CA ARG A 136 -10.02 -2.93 -10.35
C ARG A 136 -8.61 -2.36 -10.10
N LEU A 137 -8.19 -2.29 -8.85
CA LEU A 137 -6.95 -1.67 -8.38
C LEU A 137 -5.89 -2.70 -7.94
N GLY A 138 -6.05 -3.98 -8.32
CA GLY A 138 -5.00 -5.00 -8.16
C GLY A 138 -4.93 -5.68 -6.80
N TRP A 139 -5.83 -5.37 -5.86
CA TRP A 139 -5.85 -6.02 -4.54
C TRP A 139 -6.34 -7.47 -4.63
N PRO A 140 -5.54 -8.47 -4.18
CA PRO A 140 -5.76 -9.88 -4.53
C PRO A 140 -7.05 -10.51 -3.99
N TRP A 141 -7.61 -10.04 -2.87
CA TRP A 141 -8.80 -10.63 -2.20
C TRP A 141 -10.16 -10.20 -2.78
N THR A 142 -10.18 -9.58 -3.96
CA THR A 142 -11.41 -9.05 -4.59
C THR A 142 -11.73 -9.74 -5.92
N ARG A 143 -10.98 -10.79 -6.27
CA ARG A 143 -11.27 -11.60 -7.46
C ARG A 143 -12.55 -12.41 -7.23
N PRO A 144 -13.46 -12.49 -8.22
CA PRO A 144 -14.71 -13.26 -8.12
C PRO A 144 -14.55 -14.78 -7.84
N SER A 145 -13.35 -15.33 -7.75
CA SER A 145 -13.15 -16.73 -7.37
C SER A 145 -13.31 -16.98 -5.87
N ASP A 146 -13.24 -15.93 -5.04
CA ASP A 146 -13.11 -16.07 -3.57
C ASP A 146 -14.44 -15.92 -2.83
N TRP A 147 -15.58 -15.73 -3.52
CA TRP A 147 -16.93 -15.68 -2.93
C TRP A 147 -17.71 -16.99 -3.01
N ALA A 148 -17.08 -18.06 -3.51
CA ALA A 148 -17.68 -19.40 -3.53
C ALA A 148 -17.29 -20.20 -2.28
N LEU A 149 -17.73 -19.75 -1.10
CA LEU A 149 -17.99 -20.58 0.08
C LEU A 149 -19.12 -19.96 0.92
#